data_AF-A0A498JUW1-F1
#
_entry.id   AF-A0A498JUW1-F1
#
_cell.length_a   1.000
_cell.length_b   1.000
_cell.length_c   1.000
_cell.angle_alpha   90.00
_cell.angle_beta   90.00
_cell.angle_gamma   90.00
#
_symmetry.space_group_name_H-M   'P 1'
#
loop_
_entity.id
_entity.type
_entity.pdbx_description
1 polymer ?
#
loop_
_entity_poly.entity_id
_entity_poly.type
_entity_poly.pdbx_seq_one_letter_code
_entity_poly.pdbx_strand_id
1 'polypeptide(L)'
;MAMLLEDILKSVELWLKLIKKTHPALRGPQSRSVPGIAGSVLNAVDEESGAEERVWVRILGADYMFRTKLWSRFDPSTGKTVSLDPNTRIVVPEGRYGLEAIDALDPDMVIGQECVYYFHDMIVELTKWGFQEGTTLFGFGYDFRQSNRLQETLHRLAAKLEAVYNASGGKKITIITHSMGGLLVKCFMCLHSDVFEKYVNKWIAIAAPFQGAPGYVTSTFLNGMSFVDGWEQNFFISKWSMHQLLIECPSIYELMACLDFQWEHPPLLEMWRGRPDGDERSQIMLESYPLVESVQIFKEALANNTVNYNVEDIPLPFNMEILKWANETRKIISRAKLPPQVKFYNIYGMNLETPHSVCYGNEETPVTDLQQLRYFQPTYVCVDGDGTVPVESAKADGLDAVARVGVPGEHRGILCERHVFRILKHWLKVDHDPYYNPVNDYVILPTAFEMERHRENGREVTSVKEEWEIISECQDADEKPVVSSVSVSDAGAEACATLTVHPRNEGKQHVELNARSVSVDA
;
A
#
# COMPACT_ATOMS: atom_id res chain seq x y z
N MET A 1 -16.81 34.82 -3.38
CA MET A 1 -15.61 34.65 -2.53
C MET A 1 -14.80 33.40 -2.89
N ALA A 2 -15.42 32.25 -3.17
CA ALA A 2 -14.70 31.04 -3.64
C ALA A 2 -13.87 31.28 -4.93
N MET A 3 -14.45 31.92 -5.95
CA MET A 3 -13.72 32.26 -7.21
C MET A 3 -12.47 33.14 -7.00
N LEU A 4 -12.49 34.07 -6.04
CA LEU A 4 -11.36 34.96 -5.76
C LEU A 4 -10.21 34.25 -5.05
N LEU A 5 -10.51 33.19 -4.29
CA LEU A 5 -9.50 32.35 -3.64
C LEU A 5 -8.83 31.42 -4.67
N GLU A 6 -9.60 30.92 -5.64
CA GLU A 6 -9.15 30.04 -6.72
C GLU A 6 -8.18 30.71 -7.70
N ASP A 7 -8.42 31.98 -8.06
CA ASP A 7 -7.52 32.76 -8.92
C ASP A 7 -6.19 33.09 -8.23
N ILE A 8 -6.21 33.28 -6.90
CA ILE A 8 -5.02 33.48 -6.08
C ILE A 8 -4.19 32.18 -6.03
N LEU A 9 -4.83 31.02 -5.86
CA LEU A 9 -4.15 29.73 -5.83
C LEU A 9 -3.46 29.38 -7.16
N LYS A 10 -4.13 29.62 -8.30
CA LYS A 10 -3.53 29.45 -9.64
C LYS A 10 -2.28 30.35 -9.83
N SER A 11 -2.35 31.58 -9.31
CA SER A 11 -1.24 32.53 -9.39
C SER A 11 -0.03 32.11 -8.55
N VAL A 12 -0.25 31.49 -7.39
CA VAL A 12 0.82 30.94 -6.53
C VAL A 12 1.49 29.72 -7.18
N GLU A 13 0.72 28.83 -7.81
CA GLU A 13 1.26 27.65 -8.50
C GLU A 13 2.16 28.02 -9.70
N LEU A 14 1.76 29.02 -10.49
CA LEU A 14 2.57 29.58 -11.57
C LEU A 14 3.89 30.18 -11.07
N TRP A 15 3.86 30.80 -9.89
CA TRP A 15 5.06 31.38 -9.28
C TRP A 15 6.05 30.32 -8.79
N LEU A 16 5.57 29.20 -8.25
CA LEU A 16 6.41 28.08 -7.77
C LEU A 16 7.10 27.33 -8.91
N LYS A 17 6.43 27.17 -10.07
CA LYS A 17 7.02 26.51 -11.25
C LYS A 17 8.24 27.26 -11.83
N LEU A 18 8.36 28.56 -11.59
CA LEU A 18 9.47 29.39 -12.09
C LEU A 18 10.80 29.22 -11.32
N ILE A 19 10.81 28.52 -10.17
CA ILE A 19 11.94 28.53 -9.22
C ILE A 19 12.87 27.30 -9.36
N LYS A 20 12.49 26.21 -10.03
CA LYS A 20 13.29 24.97 -10.08
C LYS A 20 14.45 25.02 -11.11
N LYS A 21 15.70 24.96 -10.63
CA LYS A 21 16.94 24.73 -11.42
C LYS A 21 17.42 23.28 -11.31
N THR A 22 17.96 22.74 -12.40
CA THR A 22 18.54 21.38 -12.54
C THR A 22 20.04 21.34 -12.24
N HIS A 23 20.52 20.22 -11.68
CA HIS A 23 21.95 19.93 -11.46
C HIS A 23 22.43 18.71 -12.27
N PRO A 24 23.71 18.66 -12.72
CA PRO A 24 24.23 17.64 -13.63
C PRO A 24 24.88 16.43 -12.92
N ALA A 25 24.87 15.28 -13.62
CA ALA A 25 25.28 13.95 -13.15
C ALA A 25 26.79 13.65 -13.27
N LEU A 26 27.30 12.77 -12.39
CA LEU A 26 28.66 12.19 -12.41
C LEU A 26 28.60 10.65 -12.46
N ARG A 27 29.52 10.04 -13.23
CA ARG A 27 29.63 8.60 -13.51
C ARG A 27 30.34 7.81 -12.39
N GLY A 28 29.85 6.60 -12.11
CA GLY A 28 30.51 5.54 -11.35
C GLY A 28 30.00 4.15 -11.79
N PRO A 29 30.75 3.04 -11.61
CA PRO A 29 30.49 1.78 -12.32
C PRO A 29 29.66 0.74 -11.53
N GLN A 30 29.12 -0.19 -12.33
CA GLN A 30 28.46 -1.49 -12.05
C GLN A 30 26.93 -1.50 -11.95
N SER A 31 26.34 -2.09 -13.00
CA SER A 31 24.93 -1.99 -13.37
C SER A 31 24.06 -3.15 -12.90
N ARG A 32 23.03 -2.81 -12.12
CA ARG A 32 21.82 -3.59 -11.83
C ARG A 32 20.63 -2.68 -12.05
N SER A 33 19.59 -3.14 -12.74
CA SER A 33 18.48 -2.27 -13.11
C SER A 33 17.22 -2.58 -12.34
N VAL A 34 16.68 -1.57 -11.66
CA VAL A 34 15.49 -1.68 -10.82
C VAL A 34 14.39 -0.75 -11.31
N PRO A 35 13.34 -1.25 -12.00
CA PRO A 35 12.11 -0.50 -12.18
C PRO A 35 11.26 -0.57 -10.91
N GLY A 36 10.85 0.59 -10.41
CA GLY A 36 9.80 0.76 -9.40
C GLY A 36 8.42 0.87 -10.06
N ILE A 37 7.40 0.20 -9.52
CA ILE A 37 5.99 0.29 -9.95
C ILE A 37 5.10 0.48 -8.73
N ALA A 38 4.40 1.62 -8.62
CA ALA A 38 3.09 1.85 -8.00
C ALA A 38 2.73 3.35 -8.02
N GLY A 39 1.54 3.73 -7.55
CA GLY A 39 1.10 5.10 -7.19
C GLY A 39 1.65 6.21 -8.08
N SER A 40 1.04 6.42 -9.26
CA SER A 40 1.60 7.31 -10.28
C SER A 40 0.97 8.69 -10.27
N VAL A 41 1.78 9.72 -10.48
CA VAL A 41 1.33 11.06 -10.87
C VAL A 41 0.53 10.94 -12.17
N LEU A 42 -0.61 11.63 -12.25
CA LEU A 42 -1.42 11.76 -13.46
C LEU A 42 -1.51 13.23 -13.87
N ASN A 43 -1.36 13.46 -15.16
CA ASN A 43 -1.57 14.76 -15.79
C ASN A 43 -2.77 14.69 -16.74
N ALA A 44 -3.55 15.75 -16.80
CA ALA A 44 -4.54 16.00 -17.83
C ALA A 44 -3.89 16.78 -18.97
N VAL A 45 -4.12 16.34 -20.19
CA VAL A 45 -3.73 17.03 -21.42
C VAL A 45 -5.01 17.47 -22.11
N ASP A 46 -5.13 18.77 -22.34
CA ASP A 46 -6.18 19.34 -23.16
C ASP A 46 -5.88 19.05 -24.64
N GLU A 47 -6.79 18.37 -25.34
CA GLU A 47 -6.58 17.92 -26.73
C GLU A 47 -6.56 19.07 -27.74
N GLU A 48 -7.16 20.23 -27.42
CA GLU A 48 -7.19 21.38 -28.31
C GLU A 48 -5.90 22.22 -28.23
N SER A 49 -5.48 22.53 -27.01
CA SER A 49 -4.32 23.39 -26.74
C SER A 49 -3.02 22.62 -26.54
N GLY A 50 -3.09 21.32 -26.26
CA GLY A 50 -1.95 20.50 -25.84
C GLY A 50 -1.42 20.87 -24.45
N ALA A 51 -2.12 21.72 -23.69
CA ALA A 51 -1.70 22.15 -22.37
C ALA A 51 -1.77 20.96 -21.39
N GLU A 52 -0.69 20.74 -20.65
CA GLU A 52 -0.57 19.67 -19.67
C GLU A 52 -0.61 20.23 -18.25
N GLU A 53 -1.49 19.69 -17.43
CA GLU A 53 -1.65 20.06 -16.02
C GLU A 53 -1.68 18.83 -15.13
N ARG A 54 -0.98 18.87 -13.99
CA ARG A 54 -1.08 17.79 -13.01
C ARG A 54 -2.50 17.77 -12.45
N VAL A 55 -3.05 16.57 -12.30
CA VAL A 55 -4.36 16.33 -11.69
C VAL A 55 -4.29 15.42 -10.47
N TRP A 56 -3.23 14.61 -10.36
CA TRP A 56 -2.96 13.76 -9.20
C TRP A 56 -1.46 13.52 -9.02
N VAL A 57 -0.89 13.50 -7.80
CA VAL A 57 -1.51 13.99 -6.56
C VAL A 57 -1.40 15.51 -6.54
N ARG A 58 -2.41 16.17 -5.98
CA ARG A 58 -2.41 17.60 -5.70
C ARG A 58 -2.92 17.79 -4.29
N ILE A 59 -2.34 18.74 -3.57
CA ILE A 59 -2.92 19.25 -2.34
C ILE A 59 -3.80 20.47 -2.64
N LEU A 60 -3.31 21.42 -3.45
CA LEU A 60 -4.06 22.63 -3.78
C LEU A 60 -4.99 22.42 -4.98
N GLY A 61 -6.27 22.76 -4.80
CA GLY A 61 -7.31 22.68 -5.85
C GLY A 61 -7.65 21.25 -6.28
N ALA A 62 -7.22 20.25 -5.52
CA ALA A 62 -7.30 18.83 -5.88
C ALA A 62 -8.73 18.39 -6.18
N ASP A 63 -9.68 18.78 -5.34
CA ASP A 63 -11.10 18.45 -5.49
C ASP A 63 -11.71 19.11 -6.75
N TYR A 64 -11.31 20.32 -7.09
CA TYR A 64 -11.75 20.98 -8.33
C TYR A 64 -11.21 20.27 -9.57
N MET A 65 -9.91 19.95 -9.58
CA MET A 65 -9.28 19.21 -10.68
C MET A 65 -9.89 17.83 -10.88
N PHE A 66 -10.22 17.13 -9.77
CA PHE A 66 -10.93 15.86 -9.83
C PHE A 66 -12.26 16.00 -10.52
N ARG A 67 -13.07 16.97 -10.08
CA ARG A 67 -14.42 17.20 -10.60
C ARG A 67 -14.45 17.60 -12.06
N THR A 68 -13.43 18.30 -12.53
CA THR A 68 -13.41 18.89 -13.88
C THR A 68 -12.63 18.05 -14.90
N LYS A 69 -11.61 17.30 -14.47
CA LYS A 69 -10.66 16.63 -15.38
C LYS A 69 -10.50 15.14 -15.14
N LEU A 70 -10.67 14.67 -13.90
CA LEU A 70 -10.36 13.27 -13.55
C LEU A 70 -11.59 12.38 -13.38
N TRP A 71 -12.75 12.93 -12.99
CA TRP A 71 -14.00 12.16 -13.01
C TRP A 71 -14.20 11.50 -14.35
N SER A 72 -14.59 10.25 -14.31
CA SER A 72 -14.49 9.34 -15.44
C SER A 72 -15.70 8.43 -15.52
N ARG A 73 -15.83 7.77 -16.66
CA ARG A 73 -16.79 6.71 -16.92
C ARG A 73 -16.09 5.53 -17.54
N PHE A 74 -16.46 4.33 -17.11
CA PHE A 74 -16.00 3.11 -17.75
C PHE A 74 -16.77 2.86 -19.05
N ASP A 75 -16.03 2.56 -20.11
CA ASP A 75 -16.54 2.10 -21.38
C ASP A 75 -16.33 0.58 -21.50
N PRO A 76 -17.39 -0.23 -21.37
CA PRO A 76 -17.29 -1.70 -21.46
C PRO A 76 -16.84 -2.21 -22.83
N SER A 77 -17.00 -1.42 -23.90
CA SER A 77 -16.61 -1.84 -25.24
C SER A 77 -15.09 -1.84 -25.44
N THR A 78 -14.41 -0.92 -24.76
CA THR A 78 -12.95 -0.78 -24.80
C THR A 78 -12.27 -1.33 -23.55
N GLY A 79 -13.02 -1.49 -22.45
CA GLY A 79 -12.49 -1.87 -21.14
C GLY A 79 -11.71 -0.75 -20.47
N LYS A 80 -11.96 0.51 -20.85
CA LYS A 80 -11.22 1.69 -20.39
C LYS A 80 -12.07 2.60 -19.53
N THR A 81 -11.41 3.27 -18.60
CA THR A 81 -11.96 4.42 -17.88
C THR A 81 -11.57 5.69 -18.61
N VAL A 82 -12.54 6.44 -19.12
CA VAL A 82 -12.34 7.68 -19.89
C VAL A 82 -12.85 8.88 -19.09
N SER A 83 -12.16 10.02 -19.17
CA SER A 83 -12.60 11.24 -18.49
C SER A 83 -13.96 11.70 -19.01
N LEU A 84 -14.77 12.31 -18.14
CA LEU A 84 -16.07 12.90 -18.51
C LEU A 84 -15.91 14.13 -19.41
N ASP A 85 -14.77 14.82 -19.35
CA ASP A 85 -14.40 15.85 -20.31
C ASP A 85 -13.86 15.20 -21.60
N PRO A 86 -14.58 15.27 -22.74
CA PRO A 86 -14.13 14.65 -23.99
C PRO A 86 -12.87 15.31 -24.57
N ASN A 87 -12.55 16.54 -24.13
CA ASN A 87 -11.37 17.27 -24.56
C ASN A 87 -10.16 17.00 -23.67
N THR A 88 -10.29 16.16 -22.63
CA THR A 88 -9.20 15.83 -21.72
C THR A 88 -8.75 14.40 -21.89
N ARG A 89 -7.44 14.23 -22.13
CA ARG A 89 -6.76 12.93 -22.05
C ARG A 89 -5.88 12.87 -20.82
N ILE A 90 -5.97 11.77 -20.09
CA ILE A 90 -5.08 11.53 -18.95
C ILE A 90 -3.83 10.80 -19.41
N VAL A 91 -2.69 11.32 -18.98
CA VAL A 91 -1.36 10.77 -19.27
C VAL A 91 -0.56 10.63 -17.98
N VAL A 92 0.47 9.80 -18.04
CA VAL A 92 1.40 9.59 -16.94
C VAL A 92 2.74 10.23 -17.33
N PRO A 93 3.34 11.09 -16.47
CA PRO A 93 4.64 11.68 -16.75
C PRO A 93 5.72 10.62 -16.99
N GLU A 94 6.56 10.83 -17.99
CA GLU A 94 7.69 9.93 -18.29
C GLU A 94 9.05 10.57 -18.00
N GLY A 95 9.07 11.78 -17.43
CA GLY A 95 10.29 12.48 -17.03
C GLY A 95 11.10 11.73 -15.97
N ARG A 96 12.39 12.08 -15.88
CA ARG A 96 13.40 11.32 -15.10
C ARG A 96 13.32 9.81 -15.36
N TYR A 97 13.16 9.44 -16.63
CA TYR A 97 13.08 8.04 -17.06
C TYR A 97 11.94 7.27 -16.38
N GLY A 98 10.82 7.96 -16.11
CA GLY A 98 9.62 7.46 -15.42
C GLY A 98 9.69 7.54 -13.90
N LEU A 99 10.81 7.98 -13.31
CA LEU A 99 10.91 8.16 -11.85
C LEU A 99 10.07 9.35 -11.37
N GLU A 100 9.88 10.37 -12.21
CA GLU A 100 9.03 11.53 -11.87
C GLU A 100 7.62 11.10 -11.45
N ALA A 101 7.06 10.09 -12.11
CA ALA A 101 5.71 9.64 -11.82
C ALA A 101 5.56 8.97 -10.45
N ILE A 102 6.64 8.49 -9.83
CA ILE A 102 6.58 7.63 -8.63
C ILE A 102 7.38 8.18 -7.44
N ASP A 103 8.21 9.19 -7.63
CA ASP A 103 9.14 9.74 -6.64
C ASP A 103 8.40 10.50 -5.50
N ALA A 104 7.95 11.71 -5.79
CA ALA A 104 7.13 12.54 -4.92
C ALA A 104 5.81 12.84 -5.63
N LEU A 105 4.68 12.52 -5.01
CA LEU A 105 3.38 12.59 -5.67
C LEU A 105 2.88 14.03 -5.86
N ASP A 106 3.33 14.97 -5.01
CA ASP A 106 3.15 16.42 -5.19
C ASP A 106 4.48 17.17 -5.02
N PRO A 107 5.31 17.29 -6.06
CA PRO A 107 6.58 18.01 -5.99
C PRO A 107 6.43 19.54 -5.90
N ASP A 108 5.22 20.10 -6.00
CA ASP A 108 4.98 21.55 -5.90
C ASP A 108 4.70 22.00 -4.46
N MET A 109 4.57 21.06 -3.53
CA MET A 109 4.54 21.35 -2.10
C MET A 109 5.95 21.68 -1.59
N VAL A 110 6.15 22.94 -1.17
CA VAL A 110 7.44 23.48 -0.69
C VAL A 110 7.64 23.28 0.82
N ILE A 111 6.57 23.04 1.59
CA ILE A 111 6.59 22.84 3.05
C ILE A 111 5.89 21.51 3.34
N GLY A 112 6.53 20.58 4.07
CA GLY A 112 5.94 19.27 4.41
C GLY A 112 6.10 18.20 3.32
N GLN A 113 7.08 18.37 2.41
CA GLN A 113 7.28 17.52 1.21
C GLN A 113 7.40 16.02 1.54
N GLU A 114 7.89 15.69 2.73
CA GLU A 114 7.91 14.34 3.30
C GLU A 114 6.54 13.65 3.30
N CYS A 115 5.44 14.42 3.47
CA CYS A 115 4.08 13.88 3.51
C CYS A 115 3.57 13.40 2.14
N VAL A 116 4.25 13.72 1.03
CA VAL A 116 3.89 13.30 -0.34
C VAL A 116 4.97 12.45 -1.01
N TYR A 117 6.03 12.10 -0.29
CA TYR A 117 7.01 11.12 -0.73
C TYR A 117 6.37 9.75 -0.84
N TYR A 118 6.68 9.07 -1.95
CA TYR A 118 6.23 7.72 -2.22
C TYR A 118 7.40 6.77 -2.42
N PHE A 119 8.05 6.76 -3.59
CA PHE A 119 9.32 6.04 -3.76
C PHE A 119 10.56 6.88 -3.43
N HIS A 120 10.41 8.15 -3.04
CA HIS A 120 11.52 9.09 -2.85
C HIS A 120 12.69 8.49 -2.04
N ASP A 121 12.43 8.04 -0.82
CA ASP A 121 13.48 7.53 0.06
C ASP A 121 14.15 6.28 -0.51
N MET A 122 13.37 5.40 -1.15
CA MET A 122 13.90 4.23 -1.84
C MET A 122 14.80 4.62 -3.02
N ILE A 123 14.40 5.61 -3.83
CA ILE A 123 15.20 6.13 -4.97
C ILE A 123 16.51 6.73 -4.46
N VAL A 124 16.44 7.49 -3.35
CA VAL A 124 17.60 8.08 -2.68
C VAL A 124 18.56 7.00 -2.19
N GLU A 125 18.06 5.96 -1.51
CA GLU A 125 18.89 4.84 -1.03
C GLU A 125 19.50 4.04 -2.19
N LEU A 126 18.72 3.73 -3.23
CA LEU A 126 19.24 3.07 -4.43
C LEU A 126 20.34 3.90 -5.09
N THR A 127 20.22 5.22 -5.11
CA THR A 127 21.26 6.09 -5.67
C THR A 127 22.52 6.10 -4.81
N LYS A 128 22.39 6.11 -3.47
CA LYS A 128 23.53 5.93 -2.54
C LYS A 128 24.22 4.58 -2.72
N TRP A 129 23.47 3.56 -3.12
CA TRP A 129 23.97 2.22 -3.44
C TRP A 129 24.63 2.11 -4.83
N GLY A 130 24.73 3.22 -5.57
CA GLY A 130 25.41 3.29 -6.85
C GLY A 130 24.51 3.10 -8.07
N PHE A 131 23.19 2.99 -7.89
CA PHE A 131 22.26 3.02 -9.01
C PHE A 131 22.18 4.43 -9.62
N GLN A 132 21.95 4.51 -10.93
CA GLN A 132 22.01 5.75 -11.71
C GLN A 132 20.75 5.89 -12.56
N GLU A 133 20.04 7.00 -12.40
CA GLU A 133 18.85 7.31 -13.21
C GLU A 133 19.15 7.20 -14.71
N GLY A 134 18.26 6.53 -15.45
CA GLY A 134 18.36 6.40 -16.91
C GLY A 134 19.41 5.41 -17.41
N THR A 135 20.20 4.82 -16.51
CA THR A 135 21.16 3.75 -16.84
C THR A 135 20.83 2.46 -16.11
N THR A 136 20.60 2.56 -14.80
CA THR A 136 20.37 1.43 -13.88
C THR A 136 19.20 1.67 -12.92
N LEU A 137 18.61 2.86 -12.92
CA LEU A 137 17.43 3.17 -12.13
C LEU A 137 16.39 3.79 -13.05
N PHE A 138 15.19 3.21 -13.04
CA PHE A 138 14.09 3.63 -13.91
C PHE A 138 12.79 3.57 -13.13
N GLY A 139 11.83 4.40 -13.50
CA GLY A 139 10.47 4.30 -12.98
C GLY A 139 9.51 3.83 -14.07
N PHE A 140 8.39 3.25 -13.64
CA PHE A 140 7.26 2.99 -14.51
C PHE A 140 5.97 3.37 -13.79
N GLY A 141 5.43 4.52 -14.18
CA GLY A 141 4.09 4.91 -13.77
C GLY A 141 3.02 4.41 -14.74
N TYR A 142 1.80 4.26 -14.25
CA TYR A 142 0.63 3.86 -15.03
C TYR A 142 -0.64 4.56 -14.53
N ASP A 143 -1.66 4.62 -15.39
CA ASP A 143 -2.96 5.15 -14.98
C ASP A 143 -3.65 4.16 -14.04
N PHE A 144 -3.60 4.45 -12.74
CA PHE A 144 -4.13 3.59 -11.70
C PHE A 144 -5.65 3.44 -11.76
N ARG A 145 -6.37 4.25 -12.55
CA ARG A 145 -7.80 4.10 -12.75
C ARG A 145 -8.12 2.85 -13.58
N GLN A 146 -7.20 2.47 -14.47
CA GLN A 146 -7.41 1.40 -15.43
C GLN A 146 -7.24 0.01 -14.80
N SER A 147 -7.77 -1.00 -15.50
CA SER A 147 -7.59 -2.41 -15.14
C SER A 147 -6.12 -2.83 -15.26
N ASN A 148 -5.67 -3.71 -14.35
CA ASN A 148 -4.33 -4.30 -14.39
C ASN A 148 -4.08 -5.15 -15.66
N ARG A 149 -5.12 -5.55 -16.39
CA ARG A 149 -5.02 -6.28 -17.68
C ARG A 149 -5.23 -5.42 -18.92
N LEU A 150 -5.27 -4.09 -18.78
CA LEU A 150 -5.44 -3.19 -19.92
C LEU A 150 -4.23 -3.33 -20.85
N GLN A 151 -4.48 -3.72 -22.10
CA GLN A 151 -3.44 -4.04 -23.07
C GLN A 151 -2.46 -2.89 -23.32
N GLU A 152 -2.93 -1.65 -23.30
CA GLU A 152 -2.09 -0.46 -23.50
C GLU A 152 -1.04 -0.31 -22.40
N THR A 153 -1.43 -0.51 -21.13
CA THR A 153 -0.50 -0.49 -20.00
C THR A 153 0.48 -1.64 -20.09
N LEU A 154 0.03 -2.85 -20.44
CA LEU A 154 0.89 -4.03 -20.59
C LEU A 154 1.89 -3.87 -21.74
N HIS A 155 1.47 -3.32 -22.89
CA HIS A 155 2.36 -3.02 -24.01
C HIS A 155 3.40 -1.95 -23.65
N ARG A 156 3.00 -0.89 -22.92
CA ARG A 156 3.95 0.11 -22.40
C ARG A 156 4.95 -0.52 -21.44
N LEU A 157 4.51 -1.41 -20.57
CA LEU A 157 5.41 -2.14 -19.66
C LEU A 157 6.40 -3.03 -20.44
N ALA A 158 5.94 -3.77 -21.45
CA ALA A 158 6.80 -4.57 -22.31
C ALA A 158 7.87 -3.71 -23.02
N ALA A 159 7.46 -2.60 -23.62
CA ALA A 159 8.37 -1.66 -24.28
C ALA A 159 9.38 -1.05 -23.28
N LYS A 160 8.93 -0.72 -22.08
CA LYS A 160 9.80 -0.21 -21.00
C LYS A 160 10.84 -1.25 -20.59
N LEU A 161 10.44 -2.50 -20.40
CA LEU A 161 11.36 -3.60 -20.05
C LEU A 161 12.42 -3.80 -21.13
N GLU A 162 12.04 -3.77 -22.41
CA GLU A 162 12.99 -3.85 -23.52
C GLU A 162 13.96 -2.65 -23.53
N ALA A 163 13.45 -1.42 -23.38
CA ALA A 163 14.28 -0.22 -23.34
C ALA A 163 15.29 -0.26 -22.18
N VAL A 164 14.84 -0.66 -20.98
CA VAL A 164 15.70 -0.80 -19.80
C VAL A 164 16.74 -1.90 -20.02
N TYR A 165 16.35 -3.05 -20.57
CA TYR A 165 17.27 -4.16 -20.85
C TYR A 165 18.41 -3.72 -21.79
N ASN A 166 18.06 -2.98 -22.86
CA ASN A 166 19.02 -2.43 -23.80
C ASN A 166 19.93 -1.37 -23.17
N ALA A 167 19.36 -0.42 -22.41
CA ALA A 167 20.12 0.61 -21.68
C ALA A 167 21.08 0.01 -20.64
N SER A 168 20.72 -1.17 -20.09
CA SER A 168 21.49 -1.90 -19.10
C SER A 168 22.59 -2.80 -19.70
N GLY A 169 22.81 -2.73 -21.02
CA GLY A 169 23.80 -3.55 -21.73
C GLY A 169 23.39 -5.02 -21.86
N GLY A 170 22.10 -5.30 -22.01
CA GLY A 170 21.56 -6.66 -22.16
C GLY A 170 21.50 -7.45 -20.86
N LYS A 171 21.47 -6.78 -19.71
CA LYS A 171 21.32 -7.43 -18.41
C LYS A 171 19.84 -7.54 -18.03
N LYS A 172 19.43 -8.72 -17.56
CA LYS A 172 18.10 -8.93 -17.01
C LYS A 172 17.84 -8.04 -15.80
N ILE A 173 16.57 -7.68 -15.63
CA ILE A 173 16.06 -6.60 -14.79
C ILE A 173 15.49 -7.17 -13.49
N THR A 174 15.67 -6.44 -12.38
CA THR A 174 15.02 -6.74 -11.10
C THR A 174 13.86 -5.78 -10.87
N ILE A 175 12.61 -6.23 -10.97
CA ILE A 175 11.45 -5.37 -10.75
C ILE A 175 11.16 -5.23 -9.25
N ILE A 176 10.94 -4.01 -8.77
CA ILE A 176 10.40 -3.75 -7.44
C ILE A 176 9.00 -3.15 -7.60
N THR A 177 8.00 -3.75 -6.98
CA THR A 177 6.62 -3.28 -7.04
C THR A 177 6.09 -3.00 -5.65
N HIS A 178 5.18 -2.05 -5.54
CA HIS A 178 4.46 -1.79 -4.31
C HIS A 178 2.94 -1.94 -4.50
N SER A 179 2.21 -2.40 -3.48
CA SER A 179 0.74 -2.43 -3.48
C SER A 179 0.16 -3.02 -4.78
N MET A 180 -0.81 -2.36 -5.41
CA MET A 180 -1.43 -2.79 -6.67
C MET A 180 -0.45 -2.97 -7.84
N GLY A 181 0.74 -2.35 -7.80
CA GLY A 181 1.79 -2.60 -8.78
C GLY A 181 2.21 -4.08 -8.84
N GLY A 182 2.09 -4.80 -7.72
CA GLY A 182 2.29 -6.26 -7.67
C GLY A 182 1.23 -7.02 -8.47
N LEU A 183 -0.03 -6.57 -8.46
CA LEU A 183 -1.10 -7.16 -9.26
C LEU A 183 -0.89 -6.91 -10.76
N LEU A 184 -0.47 -5.69 -11.13
CA LEU A 184 -0.10 -5.35 -12.50
C LEU A 184 0.99 -6.28 -13.05
N VAL A 185 2.07 -6.46 -12.29
CA VAL A 185 3.19 -7.32 -12.71
C VAL A 185 2.78 -8.78 -12.74
N LYS A 186 1.97 -9.25 -11.78
CA LYS A 186 1.45 -10.63 -11.79
C LYS A 186 0.56 -10.88 -13.01
N CYS A 187 -0.27 -9.90 -13.38
CA CYS A 187 -1.09 -9.95 -14.58
C CYS A 187 -0.23 -9.96 -15.86
N PHE A 188 0.74 -9.06 -15.96
CA PHE A 188 1.69 -9.00 -17.06
C PHE A 188 2.47 -10.31 -17.22
N MET A 189 2.96 -10.88 -16.12
CA MET A 189 3.67 -12.17 -16.11
C MET A 189 2.78 -13.30 -16.65
N CYS A 190 1.49 -13.32 -16.32
CA CYS A 190 0.57 -14.34 -16.82
C CYS A 190 0.28 -14.19 -18.33
N LEU A 191 0.12 -12.95 -18.81
CA LEU A 191 -0.30 -12.67 -20.19
C LEU A 191 0.88 -12.58 -21.18
N HIS A 192 2.06 -12.20 -20.70
CA HIS A 192 3.28 -11.97 -21.48
C HIS A 192 4.47 -12.70 -20.84
N SER A 193 4.29 -13.98 -20.49
CA SER A 193 5.28 -14.79 -19.77
C SER A 193 6.62 -14.88 -20.50
N ASP A 194 6.61 -14.92 -21.83
CA ASP A 194 7.80 -14.96 -22.68
C ASP A 194 8.62 -13.66 -22.59
N VAL A 195 7.93 -12.52 -22.64
CA VAL A 195 8.55 -11.19 -22.47
C VAL A 195 9.10 -11.03 -21.05
N PHE A 196 8.32 -11.45 -20.05
CA PHE A 196 8.72 -11.39 -18.66
C PHE A 196 9.96 -12.25 -18.40
N GLU A 197 9.96 -13.51 -18.85
CA GLU A 197 11.09 -14.43 -18.71
C GLU A 197 12.34 -13.94 -19.46
N LYS A 198 12.17 -13.32 -20.63
CA LYS A 198 13.27 -12.76 -21.42
C LYS A 198 13.98 -11.63 -20.68
N TYR A 199 13.24 -10.67 -20.13
CA TYR A 199 13.81 -9.43 -19.60
C TYR A 199 14.02 -9.41 -18.09
N VAL A 200 13.28 -10.21 -17.31
CA VAL A 200 13.27 -10.14 -15.84
C VAL A 200 14.09 -11.27 -15.24
N ASN A 201 14.89 -10.98 -14.21
CA ASN A 201 15.58 -12.01 -13.40
C ASN A 201 15.03 -12.13 -11.98
N LYS A 202 14.47 -11.05 -11.44
CA LYS A 202 13.95 -10.98 -10.09
C LYS A 202 12.73 -10.08 -10.07
N TRP A 203 11.78 -10.44 -9.23
CA TRP A 203 10.66 -9.57 -8.88
C TRP A 203 10.53 -9.55 -7.37
N ILE A 204 10.53 -8.35 -6.80
CA ILE A 204 10.33 -8.08 -5.38
C ILE A 204 9.00 -7.33 -5.25
N ALA A 205 7.99 -7.98 -4.67
CA ALA A 205 6.72 -7.36 -4.33
C ALA A 205 6.76 -6.84 -2.89
N ILE A 206 6.25 -5.63 -2.67
CA ILE A 206 6.15 -4.99 -1.36
C ILE A 206 4.67 -4.65 -1.12
N ALA A 207 4.11 -5.12 -0.02
CA ALA A 207 2.72 -4.86 0.41
C ALA A 207 1.66 -5.11 -0.68
N ALA A 208 1.85 -6.13 -1.53
CA ALA A 208 0.95 -6.38 -2.64
C ALA A 208 -0.34 -7.10 -2.18
N PRO A 209 -1.55 -6.57 -2.47
CA PRO A 209 -2.82 -7.18 -2.06
C PRO A 209 -3.23 -8.32 -2.99
N PHE A 210 -2.52 -9.46 -2.95
CA PHE A 210 -2.75 -10.54 -3.92
C PHE A 210 -4.17 -11.10 -3.93
N GLN A 211 -4.90 -11.01 -2.82
CA GLN A 211 -6.31 -11.42 -2.70
C GLN A 211 -7.26 -10.24 -2.42
N GLY A 212 -6.77 -9.01 -2.51
CA GLY A 212 -7.54 -7.79 -2.26
C GLY A 212 -7.39 -7.23 -0.84
N ALA A 213 -8.09 -6.12 -0.60
CA ALA A 213 -8.12 -5.36 0.65
C ALA A 213 -9.59 -5.13 1.08
N PRO A 214 -10.27 -6.17 1.61
CA PRO A 214 -11.73 -6.20 1.72
C PRO A 214 -12.36 -5.05 2.50
N GLY A 215 -11.89 -4.77 3.72
CA GLY A 215 -12.51 -3.76 4.58
C GLY A 215 -12.35 -2.34 4.02
N TYR A 216 -11.15 -2.04 3.54
CA TYR A 216 -10.85 -0.75 2.91
C TYR A 216 -11.69 -0.53 1.65
N VAL A 217 -11.73 -1.50 0.75
CA VAL A 217 -12.46 -1.39 -0.53
C VAL A 217 -13.99 -1.35 -0.33
N THR A 218 -14.52 -2.13 0.61
CA THR A 218 -15.96 -2.11 0.96
C THR A 218 -16.37 -0.72 1.44
N SER A 219 -15.56 -0.11 2.31
CA SER A 219 -15.80 1.25 2.81
C SER A 219 -15.67 2.30 1.71
N THR A 220 -14.72 2.13 0.79
CA THR A 220 -14.59 3.00 -0.38
C THR A 220 -15.87 3.00 -1.22
N PHE A 221 -16.53 1.85 -1.43
CA PHE A 221 -17.80 1.80 -2.19
C PHE A 221 -18.99 2.42 -1.45
N LEU A 222 -19.03 2.40 -0.12
CA LEU A 222 -20.20 2.82 0.63
C LEU A 222 -20.08 4.24 1.21
N ASN A 223 -18.89 4.65 1.65
CA ASN A 223 -18.61 5.95 2.29
C ASN A 223 -17.68 6.86 1.48
N GLY A 224 -17.02 6.31 0.46
CA GLY A 224 -15.87 6.95 -0.14
C GLY A 224 -14.65 6.91 0.76
N MET A 225 -13.55 7.48 0.28
CA MET A 225 -12.26 7.42 0.96
C MET A 225 -11.59 8.79 1.01
N SER A 226 -10.85 9.05 2.09
CA SER A 226 -9.93 10.18 2.18
C SER A 226 -8.56 9.65 2.55
N PHE A 227 -7.52 10.28 1.99
CA PHE A 227 -6.12 9.93 2.22
C PHE A 227 -5.48 10.82 3.30
N VAL A 228 -6.26 11.68 3.94
CA VAL A 228 -5.83 12.61 4.99
C VAL A 228 -6.86 12.52 6.11
N ASP A 229 -6.44 12.53 7.38
CA ASP A 229 -7.34 12.52 8.53
C ASP A 229 -7.40 13.88 9.23
N GLY A 230 -8.57 14.20 9.81
CA GLY A 230 -8.77 15.43 10.59
C GLY A 230 -9.11 16.67 9.76
N TRP A 231 -8.77 17.86 10.31
CA TRP A 231 -9.16 19.17 9.77
C TRP A 231 -8.58 19.48 8.38
N GLU A 232 -7.49 18.82 8.02
CA GLU A 232 -6.79 18.92 6.73
C GLU A 232 -7.58 18.31 5.57
N GLN A 233 -8.57 17.43 5.85
CA GLN A 233 -9.50 16.88 4.84
C GLN A 233 -10.23 17.97 4.04
N ASN A 234 -10.48 19.14 4.65
CA ASN A 234 -11.17 20.25 4.00
C ASN A 234 -10.36 20.91 2.88
N PHE A 235 -9.04 20.72 2.88
CA PHE A 235 -8.13 21.24 1.86
C PHE A 235 -7.80 20.17 0.80
N PHE A 236 -8.23 18.92 1.01
CA PHE A 236 -7.97 17.79 0.12
C PHE A 236 -9.26 17.35 -0.61
N ILE A 237 -9.18 16.27 -1.39
CA ILE A 237 -10.32 15.75 -2.16
C ILE A 237 -11.38 15.22 -1.20
N SER A 238 -12.63 15.62 -1.40
CA SER A 238 -13.72 15.15 -0.54
C SER A 238 -13.92 13.63 -0.71
N LYS A 239 -14.31 12.94 0.37
CA LYS A 239 -14.57 11.49 0.33
C LYS A 239 -15.50 11.09 -0.82
N TRP A 240 -16.53 11.89 -1.05
CA TRP A 240 -17.51 11.64 -2.10
C TRP A 240 -17.00 11.98 -3.50
N SER A 241 -16.22 13.04 -3.67
CA SER A 241 -15.57 13.33 -4.96
C SER A 241 -14.63 12.21 -5.38
N MET A 242 -13.86 11.67 -4.43
CA MET A 242 -13.01 10.50 -4.64
C MET A 242 -13.84 9.25 -4.95
N HIS A 243 -14.93 9.01 -4.21
CA HIS A 243 -15.88 7.93 -4.51
C HIS A 243 -16.37 7.98 -5.97
N GLN A 244 -16.83 9.15 -6.45
CA GLN A 244 -17.34 9.29 -7.82
C GLN A 244 -16.29 9.00 -8.90
N LEU A 245 -15.00 9.19 -8.61
CA LEU A 245 -13.93 8.72 -9.49
C LEU A 245 -13.83 7.19 -9.44
N LEU A 246 -13.68 6.65 -8.24
CA LEU A 246 -13.28 5.25 -8.03
C LEU A 246 -14.39 4.27 -8.43
N ILE A 247 -15.66 4.64 -8.30
CA ILE A 247 -16.79 3.78 -8.69
C ILE A 247 -16.76 3.39 -10.17
N GLU A 248 -16.06 4.17 -11.01
CA GLU A 248 -15.85 3.91 -12.43
C GLU A 248 -14.43 3.42 -12.77
N CYS A 249 -13.59 3.13 -11.78
CA CYS A 249 -12.22 2.64 -11.98
C CYS A 249 -12.12 1.11 -11.82
N PRO A 250 -11.80 0.32 -12.86
CA PRO A 250 -11.59 -1.12 -12.72
C PRO A 250 -10.60 -1.56 -11.64
N SER A 251 -9.60 -0.73 -11.35
CA SER A 251 -8.63 -1.01 -10.30
C SER A 251 -9.25 -1.20 -8.92
N ILE A 252 -10.25 -0.39 -8.51
CA ILE A 252 -10.86 -0.54 -7.19
C ILE A 252 -11.65 -1.86 -7.08
N TYR A 253 -12.29 -2.27 -8.18
CA TYR A 253 -13.02 -3.54 -8.23
C TYR A 253 -12.05 -4.72 -8.20
N GLU A 254 -10.86 -4.60 -8.79
CA GLU A 254 -9.81 -5.61 -8.74
C GLU A 254 -9.20 -5.77 -7.34
N LEU A 255 -9.35 -4.77 -6.46
CA LEU A 255 -8.91 -4.82 -5.06
C LEU A 255 -9.98 -5.38 -4.09
N MET A 256 -11.22 -5.64 -4.53
CA MET A 256 -12.19 -6.33 -3.66
C MET A 256 -11.67 -7.72 -3.27
N ALA A 257 -12.15 -8.26 -2.15
CA ALA A 257 -11.79 -9.61 -1.72
C ALA A 257 -12.05 -10.65 -2.82
N CYS A 258 -11.06 -11.52 -3.00
CA CYS A 258 -11.16 -12.63 -3.92
C CYS A 258 -12.20 -13.65 -3.43
N LEU A 259 -13.21 -13.90 -4.27
CA LEU A 259 -14.30 -14.85 -3.98
C LEU A 259 -13.84 -16.30 -3.94
N ASP A 260 -12.84 -16.63 -4.77
CA ASP A 260 -12.32 -18.00 -4.91
C ASP A 260 -11.21 -18.30 -3.88
N PHE A 261 -10.80 -17.32 -3.08
CA PHE A 261 -9.78 -17.48 -2.06
C PHE A 261 -10.39 -17.99 -0.75
N GLN A 262 -9.74 -18.97 -0.14
CA GLN A 262 -10.15 -19.53 1.13
C GLN A 262 -9.56 -18.69 2.26
N TRP A 263 -10.27 -17.63 2.62
CA TRP A 263 -9.95 -16.81 3.79
C TRP A 263 -10.10 -17.64 5.08
N GLU A 264 -9.19 -17.47 6.04
CA GLU A 264 -9.29 -18.05 7.39
C GLU A 264 -10.61 -17.64 8.06
N HIS A 265 -10.94 -16.37 7.92
CA HIS A 265 -12.24 -15.81 8.24
C HIS A 265 -12.76 -15.08 7.00
N PRO A 266 -13.91 -15.47 6.41
CA PRO A 266 -14.46 -14.76 5.27
C PRO A 266 -14.77 -13.29 5.63
N PRO A 267 -14.35 -12.31 4.81
CA PRO A 267 -14.72 -10.92 5.03
C PRO A 267 -16.23 -10.72 4.85
N LEU A 268 -16.84 -9.98 5.78
CA LEU A 268 -18.28 -9.72 5.83
C LEU A 268 -18.57 -8.22 5.72
N LEU A 269 -19.72 -7.91 5.12
CA LEU A 269 -20.38 -6.62 5.28
C LEU A 269 -21.49 -6.81 6.29
N GLU A 270 -21.45 -6.11 7.41
CA GLU A 270 -22.43 -6.25 8.49
C GLU A 270 -23.20 -4.95 8.67
N MET A 271 -24.46 -5.07 9.09
CA MET A 271 -25.29 -3.91 9.40
C MET A 271 -26.34 -4.23 10.45
N TRP A 272 -26.50 -3.30 11.38
CA TRP A 272 -27.60 -3.35 12.34
C TRP A 272 -28.90 -2.92 11.67
N ARG A 273 -29.92 -3.79 11.62
CA ARG A 273 -31.23 -3.50 11.01
C ARG A 273 -32.37 -3.79 11.98
N GLY A 274 -33.48 -3.07 11.81
CA GLY A 274 -34.74 -3.37 12.51
C GLY A 274 -35.57 -4.40 11.74
N ARG A 275 -36.15 -5.40 12.42
CA ARG A 275 -37.07 -6.35 11.77
C ARG A 275 -38.32 -5.67 11.19
N PRO A 276 -38.78 -6.09 10.01
CA PRO A 276 -40.11 -5.77 9.53
C PRO A 276 -41.14 -6.76 10.11
N ASP A 277 -41.36 -6.74 11.42
CA ASP A 277 -42.52 -7.43 12.04
C ASP A 277 -43.22 -6.46 12.99
N GLY A 278 -44.51 -6.22 12.70
CA GLY A 278 -45.33 -5.13 13.22
C GLY A 278 -45.83 -5.29 14.66
N ASP A 279 -44.94 -5.60 15.61
CA ASP A 279 -45.22 -5.49 17.04
C ASP A 279 -44.17 -4.59 17.73
N GLU A 280 -44.62 -3.87 18.76
CA GLU A 280 -44.04 -2.66 19.38
C GLU A 280 -42.66 -2.79 20.06
N ARG A 281 -41.85 -3.78 19.67
CA ARG A 281 -40.41 -3.82 19.92
C ARG A 281 -39.70 -4.35 18.69
N SER A 282 -39.39 -3.47 17.75
CA SER A 282 -38.49 -3.76 16.64
C SER A 282 -37.17 -4.29 17.21
N GLN A 283 -36.99 -5.62 17.24
CA GLN A 283 -35.73 -6.22 17.66
C GLN A 283 -34.69 -5.84 16.61
N ILE A 284 -33.75 -5.00 17.02
CA ILE A 284 -32.59 -4.62 16.22
C ILE A 284 -31.64 -5.83 16.22
N MET A 285 -31.20 -6.23 15.04
CA MET A 285 -30.32 -7.38 14.85
C MET A 285 -29.18 -7.02 13.91
N LEU A 286 -28.02 -7.63 14.16
CA LEU A 286 -26.89 -7.57 13.25
C LEU A 286 -27.13 -8.57 12.11
N GLU A 287 -27.21 -8.06 10.89
CA GLU A 287 -27.24 -8.86 9.66
C GLU A 287 -25.84 -8.89 9.05
N SER A 288 -25.35 -10.08 8.71
CA SER A 288 -24.03 -10.27 8.11
C SER A 288 -24.17 -10.78 6.67
N TYR A 289 -23.57 -10.06 5.74
CA TYR A 289 -23.63 -10.31 4.30
C TYR A 289 -22.27 -10.80 3.80
N PRO A 290 -22.17 -12.05 3.32
CA PRO A 290 -20.98 -12.57 2.67
C PRO A 290 -20.63 -11.81 1.38
N LEU A 291 -19.42 -12.01 0.86
CA LEU A 291 -18.88 -11.29 -0.31
C LEU A 291 -19.78 -11.28 -1.56
N VAL A 292 -20.53 -12.36 -1.82
CA VAL A 292 -21.44 -12.42 -2.99
C VAL A 292 -22.71 -11.62 -2.73
N GLU A 293 -23.22 -11.64 -1.50
CA GLU A 293 -24.44 -10.95 -1.10
C GLU A 293 -24.20 -9.44 -0.93
N SER A 294 -23.00 -9.04 -0.50
CA SER A 294 -22.61 -7.63 -0.38
C SER A 294 -22.68 -6.87 -1.72
N VAL A 295 -22.49 -7.55 -2.86
CA VAL A 295 -22.68 -6.97 -4.20
C VAL A 295 -24.11 -6.45 -4.38
N GLN A 296 -25.11 -7.16 -3.86
CA GLN A 296 -26.50 -6.72 -3.95
C GLN A 296 -26.72 -5.46 -3.08
N ILE A 297 -26.10 -5.40 -1.91
CA ILE A 297 -26.11 -4.20 -1.06
C ILE A 297 -25.47 -3.00 -1.77
N PHE A 298 -24.31 -3.17 -2.42
CA PHE A 298 -23.68 -2.07 -3.17
C PHE A 298 -24.59 -1.55 -4.28
N LYS A 299 -25.25 -2.45 -5.03
CA LYS A 299 -26.19 -2.06 -6.08
C LYS A 299 -27.37 -1.27 -5.55
N GLU A 300 -27.94 -1.67 -4.42
CA GLU A 300 -29.09 -0.99 -3.82
C GLU A 300 -28.70 0.35 -3.19
N ALA A 301 -27.59 0.38 -2.45
CA ALA A 301 -27.08 1.60 -1.82
C ALA A 301 -26.71 2.68 -2.85
N LEU A 302 -26.18 2.27 -4.01
CA LEU A 302 -25.73 3.18 -5.08
C LEU A 302 -26.72 3.30 -6.24
N ALA A 303 -27.94 2.76 -6.14
CA ALA A 303 -28.92 2.76 -7.23
C ALA A 303 -29.26 4.17 -7.75
N ASN A 304 -29.32 5.13 -6.82
CA ASN A 304 -29.61 6.53 -7.10
C ASN A 304 -28.36 7.42 -7.05
N ASN A 305 -27.16 6.83 -7.06
CA ASN A 305 -25.93 7.63 -7.03
C ASN A 305 -25.78 8.40 -8.35
N THR A 306 -25.76 9.72 -8.25
CA THR A 306 -25.56 10.64 -9.36
C THR A 306 -24.50 11.67 -9.02
N VAL A 307 -23.87 12.22 -10.05
CA VAL A 307 -22.93 13.33 -9.94
C VAL A 307 -23.36 14.44 -10.87
N ASN A 308 -23.36 15.68 -10.38
CA ASN A 308 -23.63 16.84 -11.23
C ASN A 308 -22.34 17.25 -11.96
N TYR A 309 -22.37 17.19 -13.29
CA TYR A 309 -21.26 17.55 -14.15
C TYR A 309 -21.77 18.40 -15.32
N ASN A 310 -21.25 19.62 -15.48
CA ASN A 310 -21.68 20.58 -16.49
C ASN A 310 -23.21 20.79 -16.56
N VAL A 311 -23.88 20.87 -15.39
CA VAL A 311 -25.34 21.07 -15.24
C VAL A 311 -26.17 19.82 -15.59
N GLU A 312 -25.55 18.71 -15.96
CA GLU A 312 -26.22 17.42 -16.14
C GLU A 312 -25.96 16.49 -14.96
N ASP A 313 -26.98 15.73 -14.54
CA ASP A 313 -26.83 14.68 -13.54
C ASP A 313 -26.47 13.36 -14.23
N ILE A 314 -25.24 12.90 -14.01
CA ILE A 314 -24.72 11.66 -14.57
C ILE A 314 -24.89 10.54 -13.54
N PRO A 315 -25.59 9.44 -13.88
CA PRO A 315 -25.72 8.30 -12.98
C PRO A 315 -24.41 7.51 -12.92
N LEU A 316 -23.94 7.24 -11.70
CA LEU A 316 -22.73 6.47 -11.40
C LEU A 316 -23.04 5.35 -10.39
N PRO A 317 -23.92 4.38 -10.73
CA PRO A 317 -24.26 3.30 -9.83
C PRO A 317 -23.08 2.31 -9.66
N PHE A 318 -23.23 1.35 -8.75
CA PHE A 318 -22.30 0.21 -8.71
C PHE A 318 -22.25 -0.51 -10.07
N ASN A 319 -21.06 -0.58 -10.67
CA ASN A 319 -20.91 -0.94 -12.07
C ASN A 319 -20.62 -2.44 -12.25
N MET A 320 -21.64 -3.20 -12.64
CA MET A 320 -21.56 -4.65 -12.83
C MET A 320 -20.66 -5.07 -13.99
N GLU A 321 -20.50 -4.25 -15.03
CA GLU A 321 -19.59 -4.55 -16.14
C GLU A 321 -18.13 -4.46 -15.69
N ILE A 322 -17.81 -3.49 -14.82
CA ILE A 322 -16.49 -3.40 -14.20
C ILE A 322 -16.25 -4.60 -13.28
N LEU A 323 -17.21 -4.98 -12.44
CA LEU A 323 -17.09 -6.17 -11.58
C LEU A 323 -16.81 -7.44 -12.40
N LYS A 324 -17.52 -7.62 -13.51
CA LYS A 324 -17.26 -8.73 -14.45
C LYS A 324 -15.84 -8.64 -15.01
N TRP A 325 -15.39 -7.45 -15.40
CA TRP A 325 -14.04 -7.23 -15.90
C TRP A 325 -12.97 -7.61 -14.88
N ALA A 326 -13.14 -7.18 -13.63
CA ALA A 326 -12.27 -7.46 -12.50
C ALA A 326 -12.22 -8.96 -12.16
N ASN A 327 -13.36 -9.65 -12.22
CA ASN A 327 -13.41 -11.11 -12.01
C ASN A 327 -12.63 -11.87 -13.09
N GLU A 328 -12.68 -11.44 -14.36
CA GLU A 328 -11.82 -12.01 -15.40
C GLU A 328 -10.33 -11.71 -15.15
N THR A 329 -9.98 -10.51 -14.66
CA THR A 329 -8.61 -10.20 -14.24
C THR A 329 -8.13 -11.12 -13.12
N ARG A 330 -8.97 -11.39 -12.10
CA ARG A 330 -8.66 -12.33 -11.01
C ARG A 330 -8.38 -13.75 -11.53
N LYS A 331 -9.21 -14.25 -12.46
CA LYS A 331 -9.01 -15.57 -13.09
C LYS A 331 -7.68 -15.67 -13.85
N ILE A 332 -7.22 -14.57 -14.46
CA ILE A 332 -5.90 -14.51 -15.10
C ILE A 332 -4.81 -14.57 -14.04
N ILE A 333 -4.89 -13.69 -13.03
CA ILE A 333 -3.90 -13.60 -11.94
C ILE A 333 -3.78 -14.93 -11.16
N SER A 334 -4.88 -15.65 -10.93
CA SER A 334 -4.86 -16.93 -10.21
C SER A 334 -4.17 -18.06 -10.99
N ARG A 335 -4.04 -17.93 -12.32
CA ARG A 335 -3.35 -18.88 -13.19
C ARG A 335 -1.89 -18.52 -13.42
N ALA A 336 -1.43 -17.37 -12.91
CA ALA A 336 -0.08 -16.90 -13.11
C ALA A 336 0.94 -17.89 -12.54
N LYS A 337 1.95 -18.24 -13.34
CA LYS A 337 3.05 -19.12 -12.93
C LYS A 337 4.36 -18.35 -13.08
N LEU A 338 5.20 -18.43 -12.06
CA LEU A 338 6.52 -17.84 -12.09
C LEU A 338 7.40 -18.63 -13.08
N PRO A 339 8.05 -17.98 -14.07
CA PRO A 339 8.99 -18.67 -14.93
C PRO A 339 10.18 -19.23 -14.12
N PRO A 340 10.69 -20.45 -14.40
CA PRO A 340 11.66 -21.15 -13.53
C PRO A 340 12.97 -20.39 -13.27
N GLN A 341 13.33 -19.48 -14.17
CA GLN A 341 14.58 -18.72 -14.13
C GLN A 341 14.43 -17.32 -13.50
N VAL A 342 13.21 -16.95 -13.09
CA VAL A 342 12.92 -15.69 -12.38
C VAL A 342 12.78 -15.98 -10.89
N LYS A 343 13.45 -15.19 -10.06
CA LYS A 343 13.31 -15.29 -8.60
C LYS A 343 12.27 -14.31 -8.09
N PHE A 344 11.30 -14.81 -7.34
CA PHE A 344 10.29 -13.97 -6.70
C PHE A 344 10.59 -13.80 -5.21
N TYR A 345 10.38 -12.59 -4.71
CA TYR A 345 10.51 -12.21 -3.32
C TYR A 345 9.29 -11.37 -2.90
N ASN A 346 8.84 -11.54 -1.67
CA ASN A 346 7.68 -10.83 -1.13
C ASN A 346 8.03 -10.18 0.21
N ILE A 347 7.72 -8.91 0.37
CA ILE A 347 7.73 -8.17 1.63
C ILE A 347 6.29 -7.78 1.91
N TYR A 348 5.76 -8.14 3.07
CA TYR A 348 4.41 -7.75 3.47
C TYR A 348 4.46 -7.01 4.81
N GLY A 349 3.59 -6.02 4.99
CA GLY A 349 3.47 -5.33 6.27
C GLY A 349 2.66 -6.15 7.27
N MET A 350 2.97 -5.99 8.54
CA MET A 350 2.30 -6.67 9.66
C MET A 350 2.28 -5.78 10.91
N ASN A 351 1.66 -6.27 11.98
CA ASN A 351 1.52 -5.62 13.29
C ASN A 351 0.68 -4.33 13.30
N LEU A 352 -0.25 -4.18 12.35
CA LEU A 352 -1.25 -3.12 12.37
C LEU A 352 -2.66 -3.68 12.23
N GLU A 353 -3.59 -3.12 13.00
CA GLU A 353 -5.02 -3.41 12.87
C GLU A 353 -5.48 -3.03 11.46
N THR A 354 -5.84 -4.04 10.68
CA THR A 354 -6.16 -3.86 9.27
C THR A 354 -7.63 -4.19 9.02
N PRO A 355 -8.42 -3.24 8.50
CA PRO A 355 -9.83 -3.45 8.22
C PRO A 355 -10.08 -4.67 7.33
N HIS A 356 -10.78 -5.66 7.90
CA HIS A 356 -11.09 -6.90 7.24
C HIS A 356 -12.57 -7.00 6.90
N SER A 357 -13.45 -6.82 7.89
CA SER A 357 -14.91 -6.73 7.70
C SER A 357 -15.41 -5.35 8.14
N VAL A 358 -16.53 -4.92 7.57
CA VAL A 358 -17.09 -3.57 7.81
C VAL A 358 -18.48 -3.71 8.38
N CYS A 359 -18.75 -3.01 9.48
CA CYS A 359 -20.05 -3.00 10.16
C CYS A 359 -20.63 -1.58 10.20
N TYR A 360 -21.92 -1.45 9.88
CA TYR A 360 -22.67 -0.18 9.86
C TYR A 360 -23.82 -0.15 10.86
N GLY A 361 -24.02 1.04 11.45
CA GLY A 361 -25.05 1.26 12.47
C GLY A 361 -24.69 0.64 13.82
N ASN A 362 -25.61 0.74 14.76
CA ASN A 362 -25.56 0.09 16.07
C ASN A 362 -26.98 -0.08 16.64
N GLU A 363 -27.10 -0.57 17.88
CA GLU A 363 -28.40 -0.75 18.55
C GLU A 363 -29.19 0.55 18.76
N GLU A 364 -28.53 1.71 18.82
CA GLU A 364 -29.19 3.01 18.97
C GLU A 364 -29.56 3.63 17.61
N THR A 365 -28.72 3.41 16.60
CA THR A 365 -28.87 3.94 15.24
C THR A 365 -28.76 2.81 14.20
N PRO A 366 -29.81 1.99 14.02
CA PRO A 366 -29.82 0.95 12.99
C PRO A 366 -29.96 1.55 11.59
N VAL A 367 -29.42 0.84 10.60
CA VAL A 367 -29.54 1.17 9.17
C VAL A 367 -30.95 0.83 8.69
N THR A 368 -31.73 1.87 8.41
CA THR A 368 -33.09 1.75 7.86
C THR A 368 -33.12 1.85 6.34
N ASP A 369 -32.26 2.69 5.77
CA ASP A 369 -32.14 2.94 4.33
C ASP A 369 -30.69 2.77 3.88
N LEU A 370 -30.47 1.93 2.87
CA LEU A 370 -29.14 1.64 2.31
C LEU A 370 -28.52 2.87 1.63
N GLN A 371 -29.33 3.81 1.12
CA GLN A 371 -28.82 5.05 0.52
C GLN A 371 -28.19 5.99 1.57
N GLN A 372 -28.52 5.80 2.84
CA GLN A 372 -27.94 6.58 3.93
C GLN A 372 -26.60 6.02 4.42
N LEU A 373 -26.17 4.82 3.97
CA LEU A 373 -24.91 4.19 4.39
C LEU A 373 -23.70 5.13 4.25
N ARG A 374 -23.70 6.00 3.24
CA ARG A 374 -22.66 7.02 3.04
C ARG A 374 -22.44 7.95 4.23
N TYR A 375 -23.46 8.16 5.08
CA TYR A 375 -23.40 9.05 6.25
C TYR A 375 -23.12 8.32 7.56
N PHE A 376 -23.17 6.98 7.56
CA PHE A 376 -22.80 6.19 8.73
C PHE A 376 -21.29 6.15 8.89
N GLN A 377 -20.82 6.21 10.13
CA GLN A 377 -19.43 5.91 10.44
C GLN A 377 -19.24 4.39 10.45
N PRO A 378 -18.36 3.83 9.60
CA PRO A 378 -18.07 2.41 9.61
C PRO A 378 -17.32 2.02 10.90
N THR A 379 -17.63 0.84 11.40
CA THR A 379 -16.84 0.13 12.41
C THR A 379 -16.15 -1.06 11.73
N TYR A 380 -14.95 -1.41 12.17
CA TYR A 380 -14.14 -2.43 11.50
C TYR A 380 -13.91 -3.61 12.42
N VAL A 381 -14.05 -4.81 11.86
CA VAL A 381 -13.40 -5.99 12.41
C VAL A 381 -12.05 -6.08 11.74
N CYS A 382 -10.99 -5.92 12.52
CA CYS A 382 -9.62 -5.87 12.04
C CYS A 382 -8.92 -7.22 12.19
N VAL A 383 -7.96 -7.48 11.30
CA VAL A 383 -7.00 -8.58 11.38
C VAL A 383 -5.58 -8.02 11.28
N ASP A 384 -4.56 -8.85 11.46
CA ASP A 384 -3.18 -8.45 11.27
C ASP A 384 -2.89 -8.07 9.79
N GLY A 385 -2.12 -7.00 9.60
CA GLY A 385 -1.78 -6.46 8.28
C GLY A 385 -0.99 -5.16 8.40
N ASP A 386 -1.05 -4.35 7.36
CA ASP A 386 -0.32 -3.08 7.24
C ASP A 386 -1.21 -1.82 7.37
N GLY A 387 -2.42 -1.99 7.89
CA GLY A 387 -3.46 -0.95 7.99
C GLY A 387 -4.34 -0.84 6.74
N THR A 388 -3.95 -1.44 5.61
CA THR A 388 -4.76 -1.50 4.38
C THR A 388 -5.00 -2.92 3.90
N VAL A 389 -3.94 -3.73 3.85
CA VAL A 389 -3.91 -5.08 3.27
C VAL A 389 -3.69 -6.11 4.38
N PRO A 390 -4.62 -7.06 4.57
CA PRO A 390 -4.43 -8.16 5.51
C PRO A 390 -3.18 -9.00 5.18
N VAL A 391 -2.46 -9.47 6.21
CA VAL A 391 -1.28 -10.35 6.04
C VAL A 391 -1.63 -11.58 5.19
N GLU A 392 -2.80 -12.17 5.41
CA GLU A 392 -3.28 -13.33 4.66
C GLU A 392 -3.34 -13.05 3.15
N SER A 393 -3.90 -11.89 2.76
CA SER A 393 -3.96 -11.45 1.37
C SER A 393 -2.58 -11.20 0.78
N ALA A 394 -1.70 -10.54 1.55
CA ALA A 394 -0.35 -10.21 1.09
C ALA A 394 0.56 -11.43 0.94
N LYS A 395 0.31 -12.50 1.69
CA LYS A 395 1.06 -13.78 1.58
C LYS A 395 0.51 -14.72 0.52
N ALA A 396 -0.77 -14.59 0.17
CA ALA A 396 -1.46 -15.47 -0.77
C ALA A 396 -1.13 -15.16 -2.25
N ASP A 397 0.16 -15.01 -2.56
CA ASP A 397 0.66 -14.73 -3.91
C ASP A 397 0.55 -15.94 -4.85
N GLY A 398 0.54 -17.17 -4.33
CA GLY A 398 0.42 -18.40 -5.13
C GLY A 398 1.65 -18.72 -6.00
N LEU A 399 2.80 -18.10 -5.73
CA LEU A 399 4.05 -18.27 -6.45
C LEU A 399 5.09 -19.01 -5.60
N ASP A 400 6.10 -19.57 -6.25
CA ASP A 400 7.26 -20.14 -5.55
C ASP A 400 8.26 -19.03 -5.19
N ALA A 401 8.03 -18.39 -4.04
CA ALA A 401 8.87 -17.30 -3.56
C ALA A 401 10.16 -17.84 -2.93
N VAL A 402 11.29 -17.22 -3.27
CA VAL A 402 12.58 -17.47 -2.60
C VAL A 402 12.50 -17.06 -1.13
N ALA A 403 11.80 -15.97 -0.84
CA ALA A 403 11.55 -15.50 0.51
C ALA A 403 10.24 -14.70 0.59
N ARG A 404 9.59 -14.80 1.76
CA ARG A 404 8.49 -13.94 2.18
C ARG A 404 8.86 -13.37 3.54
N VAL A 405 8.94 -12.05 3.67
CA VAL A 405 9.38 -11.38 4.89
C VAL A 405 8.29 -10.45 5.38
N GLY A 406 7.85 -10.65 6.63
CA GLY A 406 6.95 -9.73 7.31
C GLY A 406 7.76 -8.59 7.93
N VAL A 407 7.36 -7.34 7.67
CA VAL A 407 8.01 -6.16 8.25
C VAL A 407 6.94 -5.33 8.95
N PRO A 408 7.08 -5.03 10.24
CA PRO A 408 6.16 -4.13 10.92
C PRO A 408 6.20 -2.74 10.27
N GLY A 409 5.05 -2.24 9.84
CA GLY A 409 4.98 -0.96 9.13
C GLY A 409 3.64 -0.70 8.46
N GLU A 410 3.30 0.58 8.33
CA GLU A 410 2.11 1.06 7.63
C GLU A 410 2.24 0.85 6.11
N HIS A 411 1.12 0.58 5.44
CA HIS A 411 1.05 0.20 4.03
C HIS A 411 1.93 1.06 3.12
N ARG A 412 1.87 2.39 3.25
CA ARG A 412 2.75 3.30 2.50
C ARG A 412 4.10 3.48 3.19
N GLY A 413 4.12 3.61 4.51
CA GLY A 413 5.32 3.83 5.33
C GLY A 413 6.40 2.76 5.15
N ILE A 414 6.02 1.53 4.79
CA ILE A 414 6.93 0.41 4.52
C ILE A 414 7.98 0.73 3.42
N LEU A 415 7.69 1.67 2.51
CA LEU A 415 8.64 2.11 1.48
C LEU A 415 9.80 2.95 2.01
N CYS A 416 9.66 3.49 3.23
CA CYS A 416 10.65 4.31 3.92
C CYS A 416 11.35 3.54 5.06
N GLU A 417 10.94 2.29 5.31
CA GLU A 417 11.43 1.50 6.43
C GLU A 417 12.89 1.06 6.24
N ARG A 418 13.72 1.34 7.26
CA ARG A 418 15.15 0.98 7.23
C ARG A 418 15.36 -0.52 7.13
N HIS A 419 14.47 -1.33 7.73
CA HIS A 419 14.54 -2.78 7.63
C HIS A 419 14.31 -3.25 6.18
N VAL A 420 13.34 -2.66 5.48
CA VAL A 420 13.10 -2.94 4.05
C VAL A 420 14.33 -2.59 3.23
N PHE A 421 14.99 -1.45 3.49
CA PHE A 421 16.22 -1.10 2.80
C PHE A 421 17.35 -2.13 3.01
N ARG A 422 17.52 -2.68 4.22
CA ARG A 422 18.50 -3.75 4.47
C ARG A 422 18.18 -5.02 3.68
N ILE A 423 16.93 -5.44 3.68
CA ILE A 423 16.45 -6.60 2.92
C ILE A 423 16.70 -6.39 1.42
N LEU A 424 16.31 -5.23 0.89
CA LEU A 424 16.52 -4.87 -0.52
C LEU A 424 18.00 -4.84 -0.88
N LYS A 425 18.86 -4.23 -0.06
CA LYS A 425 20.31 -4.17 -0.28
C LYS A 425 20.91 -5.58 -0.40
N HIS A 426 20.48 -6.50 0.46
CA HIS A 426 20.90 -7.89 0.40
C HIS A 426 20.37 -8.62 -0.84
N TRP A 427 19.07 -8.55 -1.13
CA TRP A 427 18.49 -9.22 -2.29
C TRP A 427 19.01 -8.67 -3.62
N LEU A 428 19.35 -7.38 -3.67
CA LEU A 428 20.00 -6.74 -4.81
C LEU A 428 21.51 -7.04 -4.88
N LYS A 429 22.11 -7.59 -3.83
CA LYS A 429 23.54 -7.93 -3.69
C LYS A 429 24.48 -6.74 -3.85
N VAL A 430 24.05 -5.54 -3.46
CA VAL A 430 24.78 -4.26 -3.68
C VAL A 430 26.13 -4.27 -2.98
N ASP A 431 26.18 -4.74 -1.73
CA ASP A 431 27.41 -4.88 -0.95
C ASP A 431 27.17 -5.87 0.21
N HIS A 432 28.23 -6.36 0.85
CA HIS A 432 28.11 -7.15 2.08
C HIS A 432 27.84 -6.19 3.25
N ASP A 433 26.61 -6.11 3.72
CA ASP A 433 26.31 -5.41 4.96
C ASP A 433 26.75 -6.31 6.14
N PRO A 434 27.74 -5.92 6.95
CA PRO A 434 28.22 -6.73 8.07
C PRO A 434 27.17 -6.89 9.19
N TYR A 435 26.09 -6.10 9.15
CA TYR A 435 24.98 -6.17 10.09
C TYR A 435 23.75 -6.91 9.51
N TYR A 436 23.76 -7.27 8.22
CA TYR A 436 22.70 -8.08 7.64
C TYR A 436 22.88 -9.53 8.08
N ASN A 437 21.92 -10.05 8.83
CA ASN A 437 21.92 -11.43 9.27
C ASN A 437 20.65 -12.10 8.72
N PRO A 438 20.75 -13.01 7.74
CA PRO A 438 19.59 -13.71 7.19
C PRO A 438 18.89 -14.62 8.22
N VAL A 439 19.40 -14.74 9.44
CA VAL A 439 18.67 -15.31 10.56
C VAL A 439 17.96 -14.21 11.34
N ASN A 440 18.59 -13.09 11.73
CA ASN A 440 17.90 -12.01 12.50
C ASN A 440 17.03 -11.04 11.67
N ASP A 441 17.16 -11.04 10.33
CA ASP A 441 16.31 -10.27 9.41
C ASP A 441 15.19 -11.15 8.81
N TYR A 442 15.25 -12.48 8.98
CA TYR A 442 14.16 -13.43 8.64
C TYR A 442 13.45 -13.97 9.89
N VAL A 443 14.14 -13.98 11.03
CA VAL A 443 13.58 -14.09 12.39
C VAL A 443 13.28 -12.66 12.79
N ILE A 444 12.00 -12.35 12.85
CA ILE A 444 11.48 -11.12 13.41
C ILE A 444 12.07 -10.99 14.82
N LEU A 445 13.10 -10.15 15.01
CA LEU A 445 13.28 -9.57 16.33
C LEU A 445 12.04 -8.70 16.55
N PRO A 446 11.24 -8.96 17.59
CA PRO A 446 10.07 -8.18 17.89
C PRO A 446 10.47 -6.72 17.88
N THR A 447 9.76 -5.95 17.07
CA THR A 447 9.88 -4.50 17.11
C THR A 447 9.30 -4.09 18.46
N ALA A 448 10.13 -4.02 19.49
CA ALA A 448 9.82 -3.56 20.85
C ALA A 448 8.64 -4.22 21.60
N PHE A 449 8.05 -5.33 21.15
CA PHE A 449 6.93 -5.98 21.85
C PHE A 449 6.90 -7.52 21.71
N GLU A 450 7.93 -8.24 22.16
CA GLU A 450 7.69 -9.56 22.81
C GLU A 450 7.55 -9.30 24.32
N MET A 451 6.46 -8.61 24.64
CA MET A 451 5.96 -8.47 25.99
C MET A 451 4.99 -9.63 26.22
N GLU A 452 5.42 -10.70 26.88
CA GLU A 452 4.48 -11.70 27.39
C GLU A 452 3.70 -11.05 28.54
N ARG A 453 2.45 -10.66 28.27
CA ARG A 453 1.52 -10.12 29.26
C ARG A 453 0.63 -11.24 29.79
N HIS A 454 0.83 -11.59 31.05
CA HIS A 454 -0.01 -12.54 31.78
C HIS A 454 -0.73 -11.85 32.93
N ARG A 455 -2.05 -12.09 33.07
CA ARG A 455 -2.83 -11.69 34.24
C ARG A 455 -2.83 -12.83 35.25
N GLU A 456 -2.17 -12.61 36.38
CA GLU A 456 -2.15 -13.58 37.48
C GLU A 456 -2.62 -12.88 38.76
N ASN A 457 -3.68 -13.40 39.40
CA ASN A 457 -4.22 -12.87 40.65
C ASN A 457 -4.51 -11.34 40.68
N GLY A 458 -5.06 -10.80 39.58
CA GLY A 458 -5.46 -9.39 39.50
C GLY A 458 -4.32 -8.38 39.31
N ARG A 459 -3.14 -8.85 38.88
CA ARG A 459 -1.98 -8.02 38.50
C ARG A 459 -1.55 -8.35 37.08
N GLU A 460 -1.15 -7.34 36.33
CA GLU A 460 -0.59 -7.50 34.99
C GLU A 460 0.93 -7.71 35.13
N VAL A 461 1.39 -8.87 34.70
CA VAL A 461 2.82 -9.22 34.70
C VAL A 461 3.27 -9.18 33.26
N THR A 462 4.26 -8.35 32.96
CA THR A 462 4.98 -8.40 31.69
C THR A 462 6.35 -9.02 31.90
N SER A 463 6.68 -10.07 31.16
CA SER A 463 8.05 -10.58 31.10
C SER A 463 8.62 -10.46 29.69
N VAL A 464 9.92 -10.17 29.64
CA VAL A 464 10.75 -10.14 28.45
C VAL A 464 11.98 -10.98 28.75
N LYS A 465 12.23 -12.01 27.95
CA LYS A 465 13.43 -12.82 28.05
C LYS A 465 14.11 -12.83 26.68
N GLU A 466 15.35 -12.38 26.62
CA GLU A 466 16.16 -12.39 25.41
C GLU A 466 17.53 -12.98 25.66
N GLU A 467 18.07 -13.67 24.65
CA GLU A 467 19.38 -14.28 24.67
C GLU A 467 20.09 -13.98 23.35
N TRP A 468 21.36 -13.56 23.41
CA TRP A 468 22.15 -13.33 22.20
C TRP A 468 23.63 -13.69 22.41
N GLU A 469 24.33 -13.95 21.30
CA GLU A 469 25.77 -14.26 21.29
C GLU A 469 26.57 -13.13 20.63
N ILE A 470 27.63 -12.68 21.29
CA ILE A 470 28.59 -11.71 20.76
C ILE A 470 29.83 -12.47 20.29
N ILE A 471 30.18 -12.36 19.00
CA ILE A 471 31.39 -12.96 18.41
C ILE A 471 32.43 -11.87 18.20
N SER A 472 33.63 -12.07 18.73
CA SER A 472 34.76 -11.13 18.61
C SER A 472 36.06 -11.90 18.35
N GLU A 473 37.04 -11.27 17.69
CA GLU A 473 38.28 -11.93 17.21
C GLU A 473 39.43 -12.03 18.24
N CYS A 474 39.19 -11.76 19.53
CA CYS A 474 40.22 -11.91 20.57
C CYS A 474 40.13 -13.26 21.30
N GLN A 475 41.29 -13.93 21.46
CA GLN A 475 41.43 -15.18 22.21
C GLN A 475 41.56 -14.95 23.73
N ASP A 476 40.80 -15.77 24.46
CA ASP A 476 40.81 -16.18 25.87
C ASP A 476 40.86 -15.17 27.03
N ALA A 477 39.85 -15.29 27.90
CA ALA A 477 40.01 -15.31 29.37
C ALA A 477 38.84 -16.10 29.99
N ASP A 478 39.16 -17.07 30.85
CA ASP A 478 38.20 -17.94 31.54
C ASP A 478 37.69 -17.23 32.80
N GLU A 479 36.68 -16.37 32.64
CA GLU A 479 36.08 -15.60 33.73
C GLU A 479 34.67 -16.10 34.08
N LYS A 480 34.32 -16.09 35.38
CA LYS A 480 33.00 -16.48 35.89
C LYS A 480 31.88 -15.59 35.32
N PRO A 481 30.63 -16.09 35.21
CA PRO A 481 29.52 -15.29 34.71
C PRO A 481 29.34 -14.01 35.54
N VAL A 482 29.25 -12.87 34.85
CA VAL A 482 29.00 -11.56 35.47
C VAL A 482 27.51 -11.29 35.39
N VAL A 483 26.87 -11.15 36.55
CA VAL A 483 25.43 -10.84 36.66
C VAL A 483 25.29 -9.42 37.19
N SER A 484 24.51 -8.61 36.49
CA SER A 484 24.12 -7.26 36.91
C SER A 484 22.61 -7.15 36.88
N SER A 485 22.02 -6.65 37.97
CA SER A 485 20.56 -6.48 38.07
C SER A 485 20.21 -5.05 38.46
N VAL A 486 19.12 -4.53 37.89
CA VAL A 486 18.55 -3.24 38.26
C VAL A 486 17.07 -3.42 38.56
N SER A 487 16.61 -2.83 39.65
CA SER A 487 15.21 -2.89 40.09
C SER A 487 14.69 -1.51 40.45
N VAL A 488 13.48 -1.19 40.01
CA VAL A 488 12.78 0.07 40.28
C VAL A 488 11.36 -0.26 40.73
N SER A 489 10.95 0.32 41.85
CA SER A 489 9.62 0.17 42.42
C SER A 489 9.00 1.53 42.71
N ASP A 490 7.79 1.77 42.24
CA ASP A 490 6.99 2.95 42.59
C ASP A 490 5.54 2.53 42.86
N ALA A 491 4.78 3.33 43.62
CA ALA A 491 3.49 2.99 44.21
C ALA A 491 2.48 2.37 43.20
N GLY A 492 2.47 1.02 43.13
CA GLY A 492 1.58 0.24 42.27
C GLY A 492 2.26 -0.57 41.15
N ALA A 493 3.56 -0.35 40.90
CA ALA A 493 4.32 -1.08 39.89
C ALA A 493 5.77 -1.39 40.32
N GLU A 494 6.22 -2.61 40.05
CA GLU A 494 7.59 -3.07 40.32
C GLU A 494 8.20 -3.65 39.03
N ALA A 495 9.40 -3.19 38.66
CA ALA A 495 10.14 -3.69 37.51
C ALA A 495 11.56 -4.09 37.90
N CYS A 496 12.00 -5.26 37.44
CA CYS A 496 13.34 -5.78 37.67
C CYS A 496 13.90 -6.34 36.36
N ALA A 497 15.15 -5.98 36.04
CA ALA A 497 15.88 -6.53 34.92
C ALA A 497 17.22 -7.10 35.38
N THR A 498 17.53 -8.31 34.93
CA THR A 498 18.78 -9.03 35.23
C THR A 498 19.48 -9.35 33.93
N LEU A 499 20.71 -8.87 33.80
CA LEU A 499 21.61 -9.16 32.70
C LEU A 499 22.70 -10.13 33.19
N THR A 500 22.79 -11.28 32.55
CA THR A 500 23.80 -12.30 32.81
C THR A 500 24.72 -12.40 31.61
N VAL A 501 26.00 -12.11 31.80
CA VAL A 501 27.04 -12.32 30.79
C VAL A 501 27.80 -13.58 31.15
N HIS A 502 27.66 -14.61 30.32
CA HIS A 502 28.32 -15.90 30.55
C HIS A 502 29.80 -15.87 30.14
N PRO A 503 30.62 -16.78 30.72
CA PRO A 503 32.01 -16.97 30.34
C PRO A 503 32.13 -17.18 28.84
N ARG A 504 33.18 -16.63 28.24
CA ARG A 504 33.42 -16.75 26.80
C ARG A 504 33.90 -18.16 26.47
N ASN A 505 33.26 -18.82 25.52
CA ASN A 505 33.64 -20.16 25.07
C ASN A 505 33.82 -20.16 23.55
N GLU A 506 34.98 -20.63 23.07
CA GLU A 506 35.33 -20.71 21.64
C GLU A 506 35.10 -19.39 20.85
N GLY A 507 35.42 -18.24 21.45
CA GLY A 507 35.29 -16.93 20.81
C GLY A 507 33.89 -16.32 20.85
N LYS A 508 32.89 -17.04 21.40
CA LYS A 508 31.51 -16.60 21.57
C LYS A 508 31.24 -16.21 23.03
N GLN A 509 30.63 -15.06 23.24
CA GLN A 509 30.19 -14.60 24.55
C GLN A 509 28.65 -14.60 24.58
N HIS A 510 28.07 -15.45 25.41
CA HIS A 510 26.63 -15.57 25.55
C HIS A 510 26.11 -14.58 26.59
N VAL A 511 25.08 -13.82 26.24
CA VAL A 511 24.46 -12.80 27.09
C VAL A 511 22.97 -13.06 27.17
N GLU A 512 22.45 -13.16 28.39
CA GLU A 512 21.04 -13.37 28.69
C GLU A 512 20.49 -12.13 29.40
N LEU A 513 19.37 -11.60 28.93
CA LEU A 513 18.60 -10.53 29.55
C LEU A 513 17.23 -11.04 29.97
N ASN A 514 16.95 -10.98 31.26
CA ASN A 514 15.65 -11.31 31.84
C ASN A 514 15.06 -10.06 32.49
N ALA A 515 13.97 -9.52 31.94
CA ALA A 515 13.25 -8.38 32.49
C ALA A 515 11.81 -8.75 32.83
N ARG A 516 11.33 -8.30 33.99
CA ARG A 516 9.97 -8.54 34.47
C ARG A 516 9.41 -7.28 35.10
N SER A 517 8.21 -6.90 34.72
CA SER A 517 7.42 -5.86 35.37
C SER A 517 6.09 -6.42 35.88
N VAL A 518 5.62 -5.87 36.99
CA VAL A 518 4.34 -6.22 37.62
C VAL A 518 3.63 -4.91 37.95
N SER A 519 2.45 -4.70 37.37
CA SER A 519 1.57 -3.56 37.68
C SER A 519 0.24 -4.04 38.24
N VAL A 520 -0.30 -3.30 39.20
CA VAL A 520 -1.66 -3.50 39.69
C VAL A 520 -2.58 -2.58 38.88
N ASP A 521 -3.50 -3.13 38.09
CA ASP A 521 -4.56 -2.34 37.45
C ASP A 521 -5.34 -1.60 38.56
N ALA A 522 -5.38 -0.27 38.50
CA ALA A 522 -6.24 0.56 39.36
C ALA A 522 -7.60 0.81 38.69
#